data_AF-A0A7C9FHW8-F1
#
_entry.id   AF-A0A7C9FHW8-F1
#
_cell.length_a   1.000
_cell.length_b   1.000
_cell.length_c   1.000
_cell.angle_alpha   90.00
_cell.angle_beta   90.00
_cell.angle_gamma   90.00
#
_symmetry.space_group_name_H-M   'P 1'
#
loop_
_entity.id
_entity.type
_entity.pdbx_description
1 polymer ?
#
loop_
_entity_poly.entity_id
_entity_poly.type
_entity_poly.pdbx_seq_one_letter_code
_entity_poly.pdbx_strand_id
1 'polypeptide(L)'
;MRITIAALALLHFSGQATPFSSNVINDVYHNQANGVPTARDHNDGVPDLYDAVNLLLGTNYQSNADLDNRFVANDQLFVGEGSQSVALVGLTAGNHNTLGIYTDIGVGNDKTAILPSDPHYGFKGDGSTSQPFSGVTLDINGEFGWYLEQGGPLTYSTFYSENQLNGGWDHTMTFAMPELNGQSRYLDIGGNIVEHIFTNAYLIGWEDLPFDFFEPGMLGDDDYDDMMYLVDFKPASVTTPVEASEPLSAWLLASGLLGCCLQRRKRRLSAMVGLQSK
;
A
#
# COMPACT_ATOMS: atom_id res chain seq x y z
N MET A 1 15.37 49.26 -22.37
CA MET A 1 15.21 47.79 -22.39
C MET A 1 13.93 47.48 -21.62
N ARG A 2 12.86 47.05 -22.30
CA ARG A 2 11.55 46.77 -21.69
C ARG A 2 11.53 45.30 -21.28
N ILE A 3 11.36 45.02 -19.99
CA ILE A 3 11.18 43.65 -19.50
C ILE A 3 9.68 43.45 -19.31
N THR A 4 9.09 42.68 -20.21
CA THR A 4 7.72 42.18 -20.11
C THR A 4 7.72 41.05 -19.08
N ILE A 5 7.00 41.20 -17.97
CA ILE A 5 6.78 40.11 -17.01
C ILE A 5 5.59 39.31 -17.54
N ALA A 6 5.88 38.12 -18.07
CA ALA A 6 4.86 37.14 -18.39
C ALA A 6 4.30 36.57 -17.08
N ALA A 7 3.00 36.73 -16.86
CA ALA A 7 2.30 36.07 -15.77
C ALA A 7 2.21 34.57 -16.10
N LEU A 8 2.94 33.74 -15.37
CA LEU A 8 2.84 32.29 -15.43
C LEU A 8 1.57 31.89 -14.66
N ALA A 9 0.53 31.46 -15.38
CA ALA A 9 -0.65 30.87 -14.77
C ALA A 9 -0.27 29.51 -14.16
N LEU A 10 -0.25 29.42 -12.83
CA LEU A 10 -0.20 28.12 -12.15
C LEU A 10 -1.57 27.46 -12.27
N LEU A 11 -1.66 26.51 -13.20
CA LEU A 11 -2.71 25.49 -13.21
C LEU A 11 -2.57 24.68 -11.91
N HIS A 12 -3.53 24.86 -11.01
CA HIS A 12 -3.68 23.98 -9.85
C HIS A 12 -4.26 22.67 -10.37
N PHE A 13 -3.41 21.65 -10.50
CA PHE A 13 -3.89 20.27 -10.52
C PHE A 13 -4.13 19.86 -9.08
N SER A 14 -5.38 19.98 -8.62
CA SER A 14 -5.88 19.18 -7.51
C SER A 14 -5.95 17.73 -7.99
N GLY A 15 -4.81 17.03 -7.98
CA GLY A 15 -4.78 15.59 -8.07
C GLY A 15 -5.33 15.04 -6.75
N GLN A 16 -6.64 14.79 -6.71
CA GLN A 16 -7.17 13.79 -5.79
C GLN A 16 -6.37 12.52 -6.05
N ALA A 17 -5.72 11.95 -5.04
CA ALA A 17 -5.33 10.55 -5.11
C ALA A 17 -6.62 9.79 -5.45
N THR A 18 -6.71 9.28 -6.68
CA THR A 18 -7.80 8.42 -7.09
C THR A 18 -7.65 7.14 -6.28
N PRO A 19 -8.67 6.71 -5.52
CA PRO A 19 -8.61 5.43 -4.85
C PRO A 19 -8.64 4.39 -5.98
N PHE A 20 -7.58 3.59 -6.09
CA PHE A 20 -7.41 2.60 -7.14
C PHE A 20 -7.20 3.16 -8.56
N SER A 21 -6.59 2.35 -9.42
CA SER A 21 -6.54 2.64 -10.85
C SER A 21 -7.97 2.63 -11.42
N SER A 22 -8.20 3.40 -12.49
CA SER A 22 -9.52 3.69 -13.11
C SER A 22 -10.31 2.49 -13.64
N ASN A 23 -9.92 1.29 -13.26
CA ASN A 23 -10.24 0.03 -13.88
C ASN A 23 -10.82 -1.00 -12.91
N VAL A 24 -10.91 -0.70 -11.60
CA VAL A 24 -11.97 -1.25 -10.75
C VAL A 24 -13.09 -0.22 -10.67
N ILE A 25 -14.14 -0.46 -11.45
CA ILE A 25 -15.15 0.53 -11.81
C ILE A 25 -16.31 0.51 -10.80
N ASN A 26 -15.98 0.65 -9.52
CA ASN A 26 -16.91 0.87 -8.39
C ASN A 26 -17.56 -0.39 -7.79
N ASP A 27 -17.87 -0.31 -6.49
CA ASP A 27 -18.78 -1.14 -5.67
C ASP A 27 -20.04 -1.58 -6.45
N VAL A 28 -19.98 -2.78 -7.04
CA VAL A 28 -21.08 -3.40 -7.79
C VAL A 28 -21.97 -4.26 -6.87
N TYR A 29 -21.45 -4.67 -5.70
CA TYR A 29 -22.01 -5.79 -4.95
C TYR A 29 -23.19 -5.40 -4.03
N HIS A 30 -23.25 -4.15 -3.54
CA HIS A 30 -24.33 -3.72 -2.62
C HIS A 30 -25.33 -2.76 -3.26
N ASN A 31 -25.21 -2.50 -4.56
CA ASN A 31 -25.94 -1.45 -5.29
C ASN A 31 -25.76 -0.05 -4.69
N GLN A 32 -24.67 0.20 -3.98
CA GLN A 32 -24.39 1.48 -3.33
C GLN A 32 -22.96 1.93 -3.62
N ALA A 33 -22.72 2.58 -4.75
CA ALA A 33 -21.41 3.16 -5.05
C ALA A 33 -20.92 4.07 -3.89
N ASN A 34 -20.00 3.57 -3.07
CA ASN A 34 -19.46 4.28 -1.91
C ASN A 34 -18.02 4.79 -2.14
N GLY A 35 -17.43 4.45 -3.28
CA GLY A 35 -16.09 4.89 -3.70
C GLY A 35 -14.95 4.05 -3.13
N VAL A 36 -15.25 2.96 -2.43
CA VAL A 36 -14.30 1.91 -2.03
C VAL A 36 -14.46 0.74 -3.02
N PRO A 37 -13.37 0.21 -3.58
CA PRO A 37 -13.42 -1.05 -4.31
C PRO A 37 -13.83 -2.18 -3.36
N THR A 38 -14.79 -3.00 -3.77
CA THR A 38 -15.21 -4.17 -3.01
C THR A 38 -15.08 -5.38 -3.90
N ALA A 39 -14.27 -6.36 -3.45
CA ALA A 39 -14.11 -7.62 -4.14
C ALA A 39 -15.42 -8.42 -4.20
N ARG A 40 -15.52 -9.29 -5.21
CA ARG A 40 -16.62 -10.22 -5.38
C ARG A 40 -16.72 -11.16 -4.20
N ASP A 41 -17.96 -11.45 -3.82
CA ASP A 41 -18.30 -12.43 -2.79
C ASP A 41 -18.49 -13.83 -3.42
N HIS A 42 -17.92 -14.88 -2.81
CA HIS A 42 -18.28 -16.29 -2.95
C HIS A 42 -18.40 -16.80 -4.40
N ASN A 43 -17.50 -16.39 -5.29
CA ASN A 43 -17.55 -16.80 -6.70
C ASN A 43 -16.99 -18.21 -6.92
N ASP A 44 -16.08 -18.71 -6.07
CA ASP A 44 -15.32 -19.93 -6.37
C ASP A 44 -15.04 -20.85 -5.15
N GLY A 45 -15.25 -20.37 -3.91
CA GLY A 45 -14.90 -21.16 -2.74
C GLY A 45 -15.11 -20.46 -1.40
N VAL A 46 -14.47 -21.03 -0.38
CA VAL A 46 -14.26 -20.44 0.96
C VAL A 46 -12.80 -20.72 1.27
N PRO A 47 -12.04 -19.76 1.83
CA PRO A 47 -12.52 -18.50 2.41
C PRO A 47 -12.49 -17.29 1.48
N ASP A 48 -13.50 -16.42 1.61
CA ASP A 48 -13.46 -15.03 1.14
C ASP A 48 -12.59 -14.14 2.07
N LEU A 49 -12.30 -12.90 1.66
CA LEU A 49 -11.59 -11.91 2.48
C LEU A 49 -12.27 -11.69 3.84
N TYR A 50 -13.60 -11.56 3.87
CA TYR A 50 -14.33 -11.33 5.11
C TYR A 50 -14.28 -12.54 6.06
N ASP A 51 -14.18 -13.76 5.52
CA ASP A 51 -14.00 -14.99 6.29
C ASP A 51 -12.63 -15.02 6.96
N ALA A 52 -11.57 -14.61 6.26
CA ALA A 52 -10.24 -14.46 6.84
C ALA A 52 -10.24 -13.43 7.98
N VAL A 53 -10.92 -12.30 7.81
CA VAL A 53 -11.06 -11.29 8.87
C VAL A 53 -11.84 -11.85 10.07
N ASN A 54 -12.91 -12.61 9.84
CA ASN A 54 -13.67 -13.29 10.90
C ASN A 54 -12.82 -14.29 11.67
N LEU A 55 -12.01 -15.11 10.99
CA LEU A 55 -11.07 -16.02 11.62
C LEU A 55 -10.06 -15.27 12.49
N LEU A 56 -9.49 -14.18 11.97
CA LEU A 56 -8.43 -13.44 12.64
C LEU A 56 -8.91 -12.64 13.85
N LEU A 57 -10.09 -12.01 13.77
CA LEU A 57 -10.60 -11.08 14.77
C LEU A 57 -11.72 -11.65 15.66
N GLY A 58 -12.33 -12.77 15.26
CA GLY A 58 -13.54 -13.29 15.90
C GLY A 58 -14.78 -12.44 15.61
N THR A 59 -14.80 -11.72 14.49
CA THR A 59 -15.96 -10.95 14.00
C THR A 59 -17.00 -11.85 13.35
N ASN A 60 -18.11 -11.28 12.87
CA ASN A 60 -19.17 -11.98 12.15
C ASN A 60 -19.60 -11.20 10.89
N TYR A 61 -18.63 -10.67 10.13
CA TYR A 61 -18.87 -10.10 8.82
C TYR A 61 -19.52 -11.14 7.89
N GLN A 62 -20.30 -10.68 6.92
CA GLN A 62 -21.10 -11.53 6.04
C GLN A 62 -20.76 -11.33 4.55
N SER A 63 -19.94 -10.33 4.24
CA SER A 63 -19.54 -9.98 2.87
C SER A 63 -18.26 -9.15 2.89
N ASN A 64 -17.55 -9.10 1.75
CA ASN A 64 -16.38 -8.26 1.54
C ASN A 64 -16.71 -6.76 1.71
N ALA A 65 -17.97 -6.36 1.50
CA ALA A 65 -18.52 -5.03 1.80
C ALA A 65 -18.22 -4.55 3.23
N ASP A 66 -18.32 -5.48 4.18
CA ASP A 66 -18.21 -5.15 5.59
C ASP A 66 -16.76 -4.76 5.96
N LEU A 67 -15.82 -4.96 5.04
CA LEU A 67 -14.41 -4.62 5.16
C LEU A 67 -14.07 -3.23 4.60
N ASP A 68 -14.99 -2.53 3.95
CA ASP A 68 -14.71 -1.24 3.29
C ASP A 68 -14.08 -0.21 4.23
N ASN A 69 -14.47 -0.22 5.51
CA ASN A 69 -13.92 0.69 6.52
C ASN A 69 -12.48 0.34 6.96
N ARG A 70 -11.96 -0.81 6.53
CA ARG A 70 -10.58 -1.28 6.76
C ARG A 70 -9.72 -1.10 5.52
N PHE A 71 -10.31 -0.83 4.35
CA PHE A 71 -9.57 -0.76 3.09
C PHE A 71 -8.45 0.29 3.13
N VAL A 72 -7.31 -0.07 2.55
CA VAL A 72 -6.11 0.75 2.46
C VAL A 72 -5.81 1.04 0.99
N ALA A 73 -6.15 2.24 0.54
CA ALA A 73 -5.99 2.62 -0.87
C ALA A 73 -4.55 2.86 -1.34
N ASN A 74 -3.60 3.07 -0.41
CA ASN A 74 -2.19 3.30 -0.73
C ASN A 74 -1.37 2.12 -0.22
N ASP A 75 -1.41 1.01 -0.96
CA ASP A 75 -0.84 -0.28 -0.58
C ASP A 75 0.11 -0.86 -1.64
N GLN A 76 0.43 -0.11 -2.68
CA GLN A 76 1.39 -0.55 -3.70
C GLN A 76 2.79 -0.84 -3.14
N LEU A 77 3.17 -0.13 -2.08
CA LEU A 77 4.49 -0.22 -1.45
C LEU A 77 4.36 -0.34 0.06
N PHE A 78 5.33 -1.01 0.68
CA PHE A 78 5.43 -1.23 2.12
C PHE A 78 6.82 -0.84 2.63
N VAL A 79 6.94 -0.63 3.94
CA VAL A 79 8.22 -0.30 4.59
C VAL A 79 8.61 -1.38 5.58
N GLY A 80 9.80 -1.94 5.36
CA GLY A 80 10.49 -2.82 6.30
C GLY A 80 11.28 -2.03 7.34
N GLU A 81 11.20 -2.46 8.60
CA GLU A 81 11.90 -1.90 9.76
C GLU A 81 12.67 -2.99 10.54
N GLY A 82 13.23 -3.94 9.79
CA GLY A 82 14.01 -5.07 10.30
C GLY A 82 13.26 -6.39 10.17
N SER A 83 13.28 -7.18 11.24
CA SER A 83 12.70 -8.52 11.27
C SER A 83 11.19 -8.49 11.46
N GLN A 84 10.44 -8.75 10.38
CA GLN A 84 8.98 -8.75 10.34
C GLN A 84 8.47 -10.03 9.66
N SER A 85 7.23 -10.43 9.95
CA SER A 85 6.69 -11.71 9.51
C SER A 85 5.52 -11.56 8.55
N VAL A 86 5.38 -12.56 7.68
CA VAL A 86 4.23 -12.77 6.80
C VAL A 86 3.66 -14.16 7.08
N ALA A 87 2.34 -14.28 7.05
CA ALA A 87 1.64 -15.53 7.27
C ALA A 87 0.57 -15.75 6.19
N LEU A 88 0.53 -16.95 5.60
CA LEU A 88 -0.55 -17.38 4.71
C LEU A 88 -1.76 -17.80 5.55
N VAL A 89 -2.87 -17.09 5.38
CA VAL A 89 -4.11 -17.27 6.14
C VAL A 89 -5.03 -18.28 5.45
N GLY A 90 -5.22 -18.12 4.15
CA GLY A 90 -6.12 -18.93 3.34
C GLY A 90 -5.91 -18.69 1.86
N LEU A 91 -6.54 -19.52 1.05
CA LEU A 91 -6.55 -19.41 -0.40
C LEU A 91 -7.72 -20.19 -1.00
N THR A 92 -8.16 -19.73 -2.15
CA THR A 92 -9.08 -20.37 -3.11
C THR A 92 -8.41 -20.61 -4.47
N ALA A 93 -7.09 -20.46 -4.58
CA ALA A 93 -6.39 -20.64 -5.83
C ALA A 93 -6.27 -22.10 -6.32
N GLY A 94 -6.57 -22.30 -7.61
CA GLY A 94 -6.27 -23.52 -8.37
C GLY A 94 -4.83 -23.64 -8.85
N ASN A 95 -4.01 -22.60 -8.71
CA ASN A 95 -2.62 -22.55 -9.20
C ASN A 95 -1.59 -22.74 -8.07
N HIS A 96 -0.34 -23.07 -8.43
CA HIS A 96 0.76 -22.90 -7.49
C HIS A 96 1.14 -21.44 -7.48
N ASN A 97 1.24 -20.85 -6.30
CA ASN A 97 1.56 -19.43 -6.15
C ASN A 97 2.79 -19.27 -5.26
N THR A 98 3.62 -18.28 -5.56
CA THR A 98 4.74 -17.90 -4.70
C THR A 98 4.68 -16.42 -4.43
N LEU A 99 4.44 -16.06 -3.16
CA LEU A 99 4.60 -14.68 -2.72
C LEU A 99 6.08 -14.35 -2.69
N GLY A 100 6.40 -13.12 -3.07
CA GLY A 100 7.72 -12.55 -2.96
C GLY A 100 7.69 -11.04 -2.77
N ILE A 101 8.89 -10.48 -2.63
CA ILE A 101 9.15 -9.05 -2.53
C ILE A 101 10.05 -8.59 -3.67
N TYR A 102 9.94 -7.33 -4.06
CA TYR A 102 10.92 -6.69 -4.92
C TYR A 102 11.33 -5.32 -4.38
N THR A 103 12.58 -4.94 -4.64
CA THR A 103 13.20 -3.73 -4.08
C THR A 103 13.56 -2.67 -5.12
N ASP A 104 13.53 -3.01 -6.41
CA ASP A 104 13.67 -2.06 -7.51
C ASP A 104 12.30 -1.47 -7.89
N ILE A 105 11.82 -0.56 -7.03
CA ILE A 105 10.51 0.08 -7.14
C ILE A 105 10.26 0.67 -8.55
N GLY A 106 9.07 0.39 -9.09
CA GLY A 106 8.69 0.78 -10.44
C GLY A 106 9.36 -0.02 -11.57
N VAL A 107 10.11 -1.09 -11.25
CA VAL A 107 10.75 -1.98 -12.22
C VAL A 107 10.40 -3.45 -11.98
N GLY A 108 10.54 -3.94 -10.74
CA GLY A 108 10.11 -5.29 -10.35
C GLY A 108 11.01 -6.45 -10.80
N ASN A 109 12.28 -6.21 -11.17
CA ASN A 109 13.23 -7.27 -11.55
C ASN A 109 14.05 -7.82 -10.38
N ASP A 110 14.28 -7.04 -9.32
CA ASP A 110 15.06 -7.44 -8.14
C ASP A 110 14.16 -8.18 -7.14
N LYS A 111 13.75 -9.39 -7.55
CA LYS A 111 12.76 -10.23 -6.87
C LYS A 111 13.40 -11.22 -5.90
N THR A 112 12.79 -11.38 -4.73
CA THR A 112 13.08 -12.46 -3.78
C THR A 112 11.79 -13.22 -3.45
N ALA A 113 11.78 -14.53 -3.70
CA ALA A 113 10.66 -15.41 -3.34
C ALA A 113 10.69 -15.70 -1.83
N ILE A 114 9.52 -15.67 -1.17
CA ILE A 114 9.45 -15.76 0.29
C ILE A 114 8.53 -16.87 0.80
N LEU A 115 7.41 -17.13 0.14
CA LEU A 115 6.41 -18.06 0.65
C LEU A 115 5.66 -18.77 -0.49
N PRO A 116 6.08 -20.00 -0.85
CA PRO A 116 5.37 -20.80 -1.84
C PRO A 116 4.08 -21.39 -1.25
N SER A 117 3.11 -21.63 -2.12
CA SER A 117 1.85 -22.32 -1.82
C SER A 117 1.48 -23.27 -2.96
N ASP A 118 0.92 -24.41 -2.57
CA ASP A 118 0.28 -25.35 -3.48
C ASP A 118 -1.22 -25.02 -3.65
N PRO A 119 -1.84 -25.41 -4.78
CA PRO A 119 -3.28 -25.26 -4.99
C PRO A 119 -4.10 -25.77 -3.80
N HIS A 120 -5.03 -24.97 -3.33
CA HIS A 120 -5.86 -25.31 -2.18
C HIS A 120 -7.10 -24.42 -2.13
N TYR A 121 -8.16 -24.96 -1.53
CA TYR A 121 -9.36 -24.23 -1.16
C TYR A 121 -9.56 -24.38 0.35
N GLY A 122 -9.31 -23.32 1.11
CA GLY A 122 -9.46 -23.35 2.55
C GLY A 122 -8.44 -22.50 3.32
N PHE A 123 -8.67 -22.41 4.64
CA PHE A 123 -7.72 -21.83 5.57
C PHE A 123 -6.47 -22.69 5.73
N LYS A 124 -5.33 -22.03 5.96
CA LYS A 124 -4.01 -22.66 6.16
C LYS A 124 -3.56 -22.69 7.62
N GLY A 125 -4.52 -22.57 8.52
CA GLY A 125 -4.37 -22.57 9.96
C GLY A 125 -5.40 -21.67 10.62
N ASP A 126 -5.34 -21.55 11.94
CA ASP A 126 -6.11 -20.57 12.73
C ASP A 126 -5.19 -19.67 13.58
N GLY A 127 -3.87 -19.83 13.44
CA GLY A 127 -2.87 -19.11 14.21
C GLY A 127 -2.73 -19.58 15.66
N SER A 128 -3.31 -20.73 16.02
CA SER A 128 -3.07 -21.42 17.30
C SER A 128 -1.81 -22.29 17.27
N THR A 129 -1.35 -22.75 18.43
CA THR A 129 -0.23 -23.71 18.51
C THR A 129 -0.51 -25.04 17.81
N SER A 130 -1.78 -25.46 17.75
CA SER A 130 -2.17 -26.72 17.10
C SER A 130 -2.37 -26.60 15.60
N GLN A 131 -2.68 -25.39 15.12
CA GLN A 131 -2.90 -25.09 13.69
C GLN A 131 -2.28 -23.73 13.37
N PRO A 132 -0.94 -23.60 13.45
CA PRO A 132 -0.25 -22.35 13.17
C PRO A 132 -0.46 -21.95 11.70
N PHE A 133 -0.39 -20.66 11.40
CA PHE A 133 -0.32 -20.23 10.01
C PHE A 133 1.05 -20.56 9.43
N SER A 134 1.12 -21.01 8.17
CA SER A 134 2.41 -21.10 7.48
C SER A 134 2.97 -19.68 7.27
N GLY A 135 4.25 -19.47 7.57
CA GLY A 135 4.81 -18.13 7.50
C GLY A 135 6.31 -18.06 7.25
N VAL A 136 6.77 -16.84 7.08
CA VAL A 136 8.18 -16.49 6.86
C VAL A 136 8.50 -15.21 7.63
N THR A 137 9.73 -15.13 8.15
CA THR A 137 10.29 -13.89 8.70
C THR A 137 11.32 -13.34 7.73
N LEU A 138 11.20 -12.05 7.43
CA LEU A 138 12.07 -11.32 6.53
C LEU A 138 12.81 -10.26 7.34
N ASP A 139 14.11 -10.11 7.07
CA ASP A 139 14.89 -8.96 7.54
C ASP A 139 15.01 -7.98 6.38
N ILE A 140 14.13 -6.98 6.37
CA ILE A 140 14.08 -5.97 5.33
C ILE A 140 14.09 -4.58 5.93
N ASN A 141 14.82 -3.67 5.30
CA ASN A 141 14.90 -2.27 5.70
C ASN A 141 14.63 -1.38 4.49
N GLY A 142 13.69 -0.45 4.65
CA GLY A 142 13.30 0.48 3.59
C GLY A 142 12.07 0.03 2.80
N GLU A 143 11.82 0.71 1.69
CA GLU A 143 10.65 0.47 0.84
C GLU A 143 10.81 -0.78 -0.02
N PHE A 144 9.70 -1.50 -0.22
CA PHE A 144 9.60 -2.66 -1.10
C PHE A 144 8.17 -2.79 -1.63
N GLY A 145 7.99 -3.55 -2.70
CA GLY A 145 6.67 -3.97 -3.17
C GLY A 145 6.51 -5.49 -3.08
N TRP A 146 5.28 -5.96 -3.17
CA TRP A 146 4.95 -7.37 -3.18
C TRP A 146 4.75 -7.87 -4.61
N TYR A 147 5.13 -9.12 -4.87
CA TYR A 147 4.73 -9.79 -6.12
C TYR A 147 4.17 -11.17 -5.82
N LEU A 148 3.27 -11.62 -6.68
CA LEU A 148 2.78 -12.99 -6.72
C LEU A 148 3.24 -13.62 -8.03
N GLU A 149 4.02 -14.68 -7.94
CA GLU A 149 4.39 -15.49 -9.09
C GLU A 149 3.47 -16.72 -9.16
N GLN A 150 2.66 -16.75 -10.21
CA GLN A 150 1.74 -17.83 -10.51
C GLN A 150 2.44 -18.86 -11.41
N GLY A 151 2.50 -20.10 -10.93
CA GLY A 151 3.00 -21.27 -11.63
C GLY A 151 1.87 -22.21 -12.00
N GLY A 152 1.36 -22.10 -13.23
CA GLY A 152 0.38 -23.02 -13.80
C GLY A 152 1.01 -24.04 -14.77
N PRO A 153 0.30 -25.12 -15.14
CA PRO A 153 0.79 -26.12 -16.11
C PRO A 153 0.99 -25.57 -17.54
N LEU A 154 0.54 -24.35 -17.83
CA LEU A 154 0.56 -23.76 -19.18
C LEU A 154 1.12 -22.33 -19.25
N THR A 155 1.01 -21.54 -18.19
CA THR A 155 1.48 -20.14 -18.14
C THR A 155 2.15 -19.84 -16.81
N TYR A 156 3.22 -19.05 -16.89
CA TYR A 156 3.86 -18.42 -15.76
C TYR A 156 3.58 -16.93 -15.85
N SER A 157 2.91 -16.39 -14.84
CA SER A 157 2.60 -14.97 -14.74
C SER A 157 3.19 -14.41 -13.45
N THR A 158 3.58 -13.14 -13.48
CA THR A 158 3.96 -12.42 -12.27
C THR A 158 3.08 -11.19 -12.17
N PHE A 159 2.45 -11.02 -11.02
CA PHE A 159 1.65 -9.85 -10.67
C PHE A 159 2.33 -9.08 -9.56
N TYR A 160 2.22 -7.77 -9.57
CA TYR A 160 2.88 -6.86 -8.63
C TYR A 160 1.85 -6.03 -7.88
N SER A 161 2.16 -5.59 -6.66
CA SER A 161 1.32 -4.62 -5.94
C SER A 161 1.32 -3.24 -6.60
N GLU A 162 2.36 -2.91 -7.37
CA GLU A 162 2.38 -1.73 -8.25
C GLU A 162 1.63 -2.00 -9.56
N ASN A 163 0.38 -1.52 -9.67
CA ASN A 163 -0.48 -1.75 -10.83
C ASN A 163 0.11 -1.35 -12.20
N GLN A 164 1.01 -0.36 -12.26
CA GLN A 164 1.71 0.04 -13.48
C GLN A 164 2.60 -1.08 -14.05
N LEU A 165 3.04 -2.01 -13.21
CA LEU A 165 3.80 -3.19 -13.63
C LEU A 165 2.88 -4.31 -14.16
N ASN A 166 1.57 -4.21 -13.95
CA ASN A 166 0.55 -5.14 -14.43
C ASN A 166 -0.28 -4.55 -15.59
N GLY A 167 0.26 -3.59 -16.34
CA GLY A 167 -0.50 -2.93 -17.41
C GLY A 167 -1.65 -2.06 -16.91
N GLY A 168 -1.61 -1.63 -15.65
CA GLY A 168 -2.61 -0.77 -15.00
C GLY A 168 -3.61 -1.53 -14.13
N TRP A 169 -3.57 -2.86 -14.10
CA TRP A 169 -4.46 -3.69 -13.26
C TRP A 169 -3.88 -3.87 -11.87
N ASP A 170 -4.71 -3.76 -10.86
CA ASP A 170 -4.28 -3.95 -9.49
C ASP A 170 -4.72 -5.35 -9.07
N HIS A 171 -3.76 -6.18 -8.72
CA HIS A 171 -3.99 -7.56 -8.32
C HIS A 171 -4.01 -7.71 -6.80
N THR A 172 -4.00 -6.60 -6.07
CA THR A 172 -3.88 -6.57 -4.61
C THR A 172 -4.98 -5.76 -3.97
N MET A 173 -5.45 -6.24 -2.82
CA MET A 173 -6.28 -5.46 -1.91
C MET A 173 -5.75 -5.57 -0.49
N THR A 174 -5.61 -4.43 0.18
CA THR A 174 -5.10 -4.39 1.55
C THR A 174 -6.14 -3.86 2.54
N PHE A 175 -6.22 -4.52 3.69
CA PHE A 175 -7.13 -4.17 4.79
C PHE A 175 -6.36 -4.02 6.11
N ALA A 176 -6.60 -2.92 6.82
CA ALA A 176 -6.01 -2.65 8.11
C ALA A 176 -6.61 -3.52 9.22
N MET A 177 -5.74 -4.13 10.03
CA MET A 177 -6.12 -5.04 11.13
C MET A 177 -5.53 -4.58 12.47
N PRO A 178 -5.72 -3.30 12.88
CA PRO A 178 -5.04 -2.74 14.05
C PRO A 178 -5.37 -3.46 15.36
N GLU A 179 -6.51 -4.16 15.42
CA GLU A 179 -6.89 -4.97 16.59
C GLU A 179 -5.92 -6.12 16.87
N LEU A 180 -5.19 -6.60 15.86
CA LEU A 180 -4.15 -7.63 16.01
C LEU A 180 -2.83 -7.08 16.55
N ASN A 181 -2.62 -5.76 16.55
CA ASN A 181 -1.38 -5.17 17.05
C ASN A 181 -1.24 -5.43 18.55
N GLY A 182 -0.10 -6.00 18.95
CA GLY A 182 0.17 -6.44 20.31
C GLY A 182 -0.46 -7.79 20.68
N GLN A 183 -1.22 -8.42 19.78
CA GLN A 183 -1.68 -9.78 19.96
C GLN A 183 -0.66 -10.78 19.42
N SER A 184 -0.56 -11.94 20.06
CA SER A 184 0.23 -13.04 19.53
C SER A 184 -0.57 -13.98 18.63
N ARG A 185 0.10 -14.54 17.64
CA ARG A 185 -0.34 -15.69 16.83
C ARG A 185 0.84 -16.63 16.64
N TYR A 186 0.56 -17.88 16.32
CA TYR A 186 1.58 -18.89 16.06
C TYR A 186 1.80 -19.07 14.56
N LEU A 187 3.05 -18.99 14.15
CA LEU A 187 3.50 -19.19 12.78
C LEU A 187 4.36 -20.46 12.69
N ASP A 188 4.18 -21.26 11.64
CA ASP A 188 5.10 -22.31 11.26
C ASP A 188 6.12 -21.76 10.26
N ILE A 189 7.35 -21.57 10.75
CA ILE A 189 8.47 -21.03 9.99
C ILE A 189 9.48 -22.14 9.77
N GLY A 190 9.43 -22.75 8.58
CA GLY A 190 10.33 -23.84 8.19
C GLY A 190 10.23 -25.08 9.08
N GLY A 191 9.02 -25.42 9.55
CA GLY A 191 8.75 -26.56 10.43
C GLY A 191 8.86 -26.24 11.93
N ASN A 192 9.10 -24.98 12.29
CA ASN A 192 9.20 -24.53 13.69
C ASN A 192 8.03 -23.63 14.03
N ILE A 193 7.30 -23.98 15.09
CA ILE A 193 6.20 -23.16 15.60
C ILE A 193 6.77 -22.04 16.47
N VAL A 194 6.55 -20.80 16.04
CA VAL A 194 7.04 -19.58 16.70
C VAL A 194 5.85 -18.71 17.09
N GLU A 195 5.87 -18.17 18.31
CA GLU A 195 4.95 -17.12 18.71
C GLU A 195 5.40 -15.78 18.11
N HIS A 196 4.54 -15.15 17.31
CA HIS A 196 4.78 -13.85 16.69
C HIS A 196 3.81 -12.82 17.26
N ILE A 197 4.30 -11.62 17.58
CA ILE A 197 3.48 -10.49 18.04
C ILE A 197 3.46 -9.45 16.93
N PHE A 198 2.27 -9.18 16.39
CA PHE A 198 2.12 -8.21 15.32
C PHE A 198 2.25 -6.78 15.84
N THR A 199 2.86 -5.92 15.04
CA THR A 199 3.03 -4.49 15.33
C THR A 199 2.34 -3.59 14.31
N ASN A 200 2.25 -4.07 13.06
CA ASN A 200 1.63 -3.43 11.91
C ASN A 200 0.85 -4.47 11.13
N ALA A 201 -0.28 -4.93 11.68
CA ALA A 201 -1.08 -5.99 11.06
C ALA A 201 -1.97 -5.47 9.91
N TYR A 202 -1.78 -6.06 8.73
CA TYR A 202 -2.63 -5.86 7.56
C TYR A 202 -2.93 -7.21 6.90
N LEU A 203 -4.15 -7.36 6.39
CA LEU A 203 -4.52 -8.47 5.51
C LEU A 203 -4.33 -8.02 4.07
N ILE A 204 -3.64 -8.81 3.25
CA ILE A 204 -3.50 -8.61 1.81
C ILE A 204 -4.19 -9.77 1.10
N GLY A 205 -5.15 -9.45 0.24
CA GLY A 205 -5.75 -10.35 -0.75
C GLY A 205 -5.09 -10.18 -2.11
N TRP A 206 -5.05 -11.25 -2.89
CA TRP A 206 -4.49 -11.29 -4.23
C TRP A 206 -5.44 -11.94 -5.21
N GLU A 207 -5.36 -11.49 -6.45
CA GLU A 207 -5.96 -12.11 -7.64
C GLU A 207 -4.82 -12.66 -8.52
N ASP A 208 -4.83 -13.97 -8.79
CA ASP A 208 -3.76 -14.72 -9.48
C ASP A 208 -4.00 -14.91 -10.98
N LEU A 209 -5.10 -14.37 -11.51
CA LEU A 209 -5.48 -14.50 -12.90
C LEU A 209 -5.39 -13.17 -13.66
N PRO A 210 -5.00 -13.21 -14.94
CA PRO A 210 -4.91 -12.00 -15.75
C PRO A 210 -6.30 -11.42 -16.06
N PHE A 211 -6.31 -10.15 -16.49
CA PHE A 211 -7.51 -9.51 -17.00
C PHE A 211 -8.10 -10.27 -18.20
N ASP A 212 -9.44 -10.32 -18.28
CA ASP A 212 -10.24 -11.06 -19.26
C ASP A 212 -10.08 -12.60 -19.21
N PHE A 213 -9.55 -13.19 -18.12
CA PHE A 213 -9.33 -14.64 -18.07
C PHE A 213 -10.63 -15.45 -18.05
N PHE A 214 -11.55 -15.15 -17.13
CA PHE A 214 -12.85 -15.82 -17.04
C PHE A 214 -13.95 -15.06 -17.77
N GLU A 215 -14.07 -13.75 -17.52
CA GLU A 215 -15.10 -12.90 -18.11
C GLU A 215 -14.48 -11.64 -18.74
N PRO A 216 -14.91 -11.26 -19.96
CA PRO A 216 -14.47 -10.01 -20.57
C PRO A 216 -14.85 -8.79 -19.73
N GLY A 217 -13.90 -7.90 -19.48
CA GLY A 217 -14.06 -6.69 -18.70
C GLY A 217 -13.69 -6.82 -17.22
N MET A 218 -13.18 -7.99 -16.78
CA MET A 218 -12.93 -8.29 -15.37
C MET A 218 -11.49 -8.78 -15.14
N LEU A 219 -10.91 -8.43 -13.99
CA LEU A 219 -9.64 -9.00 -13.54
C LEU A 219 -9.93 -10.36 -12.93
N GLY A 220 -9.40 -11.44 -13.50
CA GLY A 220 -9.69 -12.80 -13.06
C GLY A 220 -11.18 -13.04 -12.86
N ASP A 221 -11.56 -13.33 -11.62
CA ASP A 221 -12.93 -13.35 -11.12
C ASP A 221 -13.24 -12.35 -9.99
N ASP A 222 -12.26 -11.49 -9.67
CA ASP A 222 -12.36 -10.22 -8.92
C ASP A 222 -12.72 -10.38 -7.43
N ASP A 223 -12.39 -11.54 -6.83
CA ASP A 223 -12.59 -11.87 -5.40
C ASP A 223 -11.39 -11.55 -4.49
N TYR A 224 -10.18 -11.49 -5.06
CA TYR A 224 -8.90 -11.30 -4.39
C TYR A 224 -8.64 -12.29 -3.22
N ASP A 225 -9.28 -13.46 -3.24
CA ASP A 225 -9.12 -14.48 -2.21
C ASP A 225 -8.26 -15.69 -2.66
N ASP A 226 -7.81 -15.67 -3.92
CA ASP A 226 -6.83 -16.62 -4.47
C ASP A 226 -5.64 -16.82 -3.53
N MET A 227 -5.11 -15.74 -2.96
CA MET A 227 -4.11 -15.82 -1.89
C MET A 227 -4.31 -14.72 -0.84
N MET A 228 -4.46 -15.12 0.43
CA MET A 228 -4.62 -14.19 1.54
C MET A 228 -3.49 -14.26 2.56
N TYR A 229 -2.83 -13.13 2.80
CA TYR A 229 -1.68 -13.02 3.69
C TYR A 229 -1.92 -12.02 4.81
N LEU A 230 -1.62 -12.42 6.05
CA LEU A 230 -1.47 -11.50 7.17
C LEU A 230 -0.01 -11.04 7.24
N VAL A 231 0.21 -9.75 7.08
CA VAL A 231 1.55 -9.14 7.04
C VAL A 231 1.78 -8.25 8.26
N ASP A 232 3.00 -8.24 8.79
CA ASP A 232 3.44 -7.34 9.85
C ASP A 232 4.26 -6.18 9.29
N PHE A 233 3.73 -5.47 8.29
CA PHE A 233 4.40 -4.38 7.60
C PHE A 233 3.44 -3.20 7.44
N LYS A 234 3.97 -1.99 7.52
CA LYS A 234 3.17 -0.80 7.22
C LYS A 234 3.22 -0.50 5.72
N PRO A 235 2.09 -0.13 5.11
CA PRO A 235 2.11 0.50 3.80
C PRO A 235 3.03 1.72 3.84
N ALA A 236 3.88 1.86 2.84
CA ALA A 236 4.59 3.10 2.61
C ALA A 236 3.52 4.14 2.39
N SER A 237 3.35 5.05 3.35
CA SER A 237 2.57 6.25 3.08
C SER A 237 3.22 6.86 1.86
N VAL A 238 2.55 6.79 0.70
CA VAL A 238 3.01 7.49 -0.49
C VAL A 238 3.17 8.91 -0.01
N THR A 239 4.42 9.31 0.17
CA THR A 239 4.71 10.72 0.36
C THR A 239 4.22 11.29 -0.96
N THR A 240 3.02 11.91 -0.92
CA THR A 240 2.74 13.07 -1.78
C THR A 240 4.08 13.77 -1.91
N PRO A 241 4.60 13.99 -3.14
CA PRO A 241 5.97 14.44 -3.33
C PRO A 241 6.22 15.48 -2.28
N VAL A 242 7.19 15.24 -1.39
CA VAL A 242 7.52 16.20 -0.34
C VAL A 242 7.62 17.52 -1.09
N GLU A 243 6.63 18.40 -0.90
CA GLU A 243 6.79 19.79 -1.24
C GLU A 243 8.04 20.12 -0.48
N ALA A 244 9.16 20.23 -1.22
CA ALA A 244 10.47 20.39 -0.65
C ALA A 244 10.29 21.46 0.41
N SER A 245 10.33 21.04 1.67
CA SER A 245 10.06 21.90 2.82
C SER A 245 10.81 23.17 2.51
N GLU A 246 10.08 24.28 2.34
CA GLU A 246 10.62 25.52 1.78
C GLU A 246 12.04 25.69 2.29
N PRO A 247 13.05 25.78 1.42
CA PRO A 247 14.40 25.78 1.91
C PRO A 247 14.48 26.98 2.86
N LEU A 248 14.98 26.74 4.08
CA LEU A 248 15.28 27.76 5.09
C LEU A 248 16.00 29.00 4.52
N SER A 249 16.52 28.92 3.29
CA SER A 249 17.01 30.03 2.47
C SER A 249 15.96 31.09 2.10
N ALA A 250 14.67 30.78 1.95
CA ALA A 250 13.63 31.78 1.64
C ALA A 250 13.38 32.73 2.82
N TRP A 251 13.36 32.19 4.04
CA TRP A 251 13.27 32.98 5.27
C TRP A 251 14.56 33.74 5.61
N LEU A 252 15.73 33.19 5.26
CA LEU A 252 17.02 33.90 5.36
C LEU A 252 17.14 35.06 4.37
N LEU A 253 16.58 34.93 3.16
CA LEU A 253 16.50 36.03 2.19
C LEU A 253 15.49 37.11 2.62
N ALA A 254 14.34 36.73 3.17
CA ALA A 254 13.34 37.68 3.68
C ALA A 254 13.84 38.47 4.91
N SER A 255 14.55 37.80 5.83
CA SER A 255 15.17 38.47 6.99
C SER A 255 16.38 39.33 6.61
N GLY A 256 17.16 38.93 5.60
CA GLY A 256 18.25 39.74 5.04
C GLY A 256 17.77 41.05 4.40
N LEU A 257 16.63 41.03 3.69
CA LEU A 257 16.06 42.24 3.05
C LEU A 257 15.45 43.22 4.06
N LEU A 258 14.83 42.74 5.14
CA LEU A 258 14.36 43.61 6.23
C LEU A 258 15.53 44.26 7.01
N GLY A 259 16.64 43.54 7.18
CA GLY A 259 17.88 44.07 7.77
C GLY A 259 18.48 45.24 6.97
N CYS A 260 18.52 45.13 5.64
CA CYS A 260 19.04 46.19 4.77
C CYS A 260 18.12 47.44 4.72
N CYS A 261 16.80 47.27 4.83
CA CYS A 261 15.85 48.39 4.88
C CYS A 261 15.97 49.20 6.19
N LEU A 262 16.22 48.55 7.33
CA LEU A 262 16.39 49.22 8.62
C LEU A 262 17.74 49.97 8.72
N GLN A 263 18.82 49.45 8.13
CA GLN A 263 20.10 50.17 8.08
C GLN A 263 20.07 51.42 7.18
N ARG A 264 19.28 51.43 6.09
CA ARG A 264 19.08 52.63 5.26
C ARG A 264 18.27 53.72 5.96
N ARG A 265 17.35 53.37 6.87
CA ARG A 265 16.55 54.37 7.62
C ARG A 265 17.36 55.10 8.69
N LYS A 266 18.28 54.41 9.40
CA LYS A 266 19.19 55.07 10.37
C LYS A 266 20.17 56.05 9.71
N ARG A 267 20.73 55.74 8.53
CA ARG A 267 21.66 56.65 7.83
C ARG A 267 20.99 57.96 7.34
N ARG A 268 19.70 57.95 6.99
CA ARG A 268 18.98 59.17 6.59
C ARG A 268 18.63 60.07 7.77
N LEU A 269 18.33 59.52 8.94
CA LEU A 269 18.06 60.31 10.15
C LEU A 269 19.32 60.99 10.69
N SER A 270 20.49 60.35 10.62
CA SER A 270 21.77 61.00 11.00
C SER A 270 22.22 62.10 10.03
N ALA A 271 21.78 62.04 8.76
CA ALA A 271 22.11 63.08 7.77
C ALA A 271 21.21 64.33 7.85
N MET A 272 20.03 64.25 8.49
CA MET A 272 19.14 65.41 8.68
C MET A 272 19.46 66.21 9.96
N VAL A 273 20.19 65.63 10.92
CA VAL A 273 20.65 66.36 12.12
C VAL A 273 21.93 67.19 11.83
N GLY A 274 22.63 66.92 10.72
CA GLY A 274 23.82 67.68 10.30
C GLY A 274 23.54 68.96 9.51
N LEU A 275 22.28 69.38 9.37
CA LEU A 275 21.86 70.54 8.56
C LEU A 275 21.25 71.69 9.39
N GLN A 276 21.67 71.81 10.66
CA GLN A 276 21.44 72.99 11.51
C GLN A 276 22.74 73.54 12.14
N SER A 277 23.82 73.59 11.36
CA SER A 277 24.97 74.41 11.72
C SER A 277 25.61 75.05 10.49
N LYS A 278 25.02 76.15 10.04
CA LYS A 278 25.71 77.34 9.51
C LYS A 278 24.80 78.54 9.75
#